data_AF-A0A2V5MBS5-F1
#
_entry.id   AF-A0A2V5MBS5-F1
#
_cell.length_a   1.000
_cell.length_b   1.000
_cell.length_c   1.000
_cell.angle_alpha   90.00
_cell.angle_beta   90.00
_cell.angle_gamma   90.00
#
_symmetry.space_group_name_H-M   'P 1'
#
loop_
_entity.id
_entity.type
_entity.pdbx_description
1 polymer ?
#
loop_
_entity_poly.entity_id
_entity_poly.type
_entity_poly.pdbx_seq_one_letter_code
_entity_poly.pdbx_strand_id
1 'polypeptide(L)' 'NVDLYAAPVFWLLGFPPELNTPLFAGSRVAGWCAHVIEQHDNNRLIRPRSLYVGPELRPYPGSPK' A
#
# COMPACT_ATOMS: atom_id res chain seq x y z
N ASN A 1 -7.49 0.84 16.92
CA ASN A 1 -8.00 0.23 15.67
C ASN A 1 -8.13 -1.28 15.89
N VAL A 2 -8.43 -2.09 14.86
CA VAL A 2 -8.59 -3.56 15.01
C VAL A 2 -7.31 -4.27 15.50
N ASP A 3 -6.14 -3.76 15.10
CA ASP A 3 -4.85 -4.41 15.39
C ASP A 3 -4.55 -4.47 16.90
N LEU A 4 -5.03 -3.49 17.68
CA LEU A 4 -4.82 -3.45 19.13
C LEU A 4 -5.37 -4.68 19.85
N TYR A 5 -6.54 -5.18 19.43
CA TYR A 5 -7.18 -6.35 20.04
C TYR A 5 -6.90 -7.65 19.28
N ALA A 6 -6.49 -7.59 18.02
CA ALA A 6 -6.12 -8.77 17.24
C ALA A 6 -4.80 -9.41 17.73
N ALA A 7 -3.79 -8.58 18.05
CA ALA A 7 -2.50 -9.06 18.54
C ALA A 7 -2.58 -9.96 19.80
N PRO A 8 -3.27 -9.58 20.90
CA PRO A 8 -3.42 -10.46 22.05
C PRO A 8 -4.27 -11.70 21.74
N VAL A 9 -5.23 -11.63 20.81
CA VAL A 9 -5.99 -12.81 20.39
C VAL A 9 -5.09 -13.83 19.69
N PHE A 10 -4.25 -13.42 18.75
CA PHE A 10 -3.30 -14.33 18.10
C PHE A 10 -2.29 -14.93 19.08
N TRP A 11 -1.84 -14.13 20.06
CA TRP A 11 -0.98 -14.61 21.15
C TRP A 11 -1.68 -15.66 22.02
N LEU A 12 -2.94 -15.43 22.40
CA LEU A 12 -3.74 -16.38 23.18
C LEU A 12 -4.04 -17.67 22.41
N LEU A 13 -4.06 -17.62 21.08
CA LEU A 13 -4.17 -18.78 20.19
C LEU A 13 -2.83 -19.52 19.99
N GLY A 14 -1.74 -19.03 20.56
CA GLY A 14 -0.42 -19.65 20.50
C GLY A 14 0.35 -19.36 19.21
N PHE A 15 -0.07 -18.38 18.40
CA PHE A 15 0.68 -17.99 17.23
C PHE A 15 1.91 -17.14 17.61
N PRO A 16 3.08 -17.42 17.01
CA PRO A 16 4.24 -16.56 17.16
C PRO A 16 3.97 -15.14 16.59
N PRO A 17 4.37 -14.06 17.27
CA PRO A 17 4.07 -12.67 16.86
C PRO A 17 4.53 -12.32 15.45
N GLU A 18 5.57 -12.98 14.95
CA GLU A 18 6.11 -12.82 13.59
C GLU A 18 5.09 -13.20 12.51
N LEU A 19 4.07 -14.01 12.85
CA LEU A 19 3.02 -14.44 11.94
C LEU A 19 1.83 -13.48 11.88
N ASN A 20 1.78 -12.43 12.71
CA ASN A 20 0.65 -11.48 12.70
C ASN A 20 0.43 -10.85 11.32
N THR A 21 1.49 -10.42 10.64
CA THR A 21 1.40 -9.81 9.29
C THR A 21 1.03 -10.84 8.21
N PRO A 22 1.63 -12.04 8.15
CA PRO A 22 1.16 -13.12 7.27
C PRO A 22 -0.30 -13.52 7.47
N LEU A 23 -0.78 -13.62 8.71
CA LEU A 23 -2.19 -13.93 9.03
C LEU A 23 -3.13 -12.85 8.49
N PHE A 24 -2.78 -11.58 8.71
CA PHE A 24 -3.53 -10.47 8.13
C PHE A 24 -3.57 -10.56 6.61
N ALA A 25 -2.42 -10.71 5.95
CA ALA A 25 -2.35 -10.81 4.49
C ALA A 25 -3.17 -11.99 3.94
N GLY A 26 -3.07 -13.16 4.56
CA GLY A 26 -3.85 -14.34 4.20
C GLY A 26 -5.36 -14.09 4.27
N SER A 27 -5.84 -13.40 5.30
CA SER A 27 -7.25 -13.00 5.40
C SER A 27 -7.64 -11.94 4.37
N ARG A 28 -6.75 -10.97 4.09
CA ARG A 28 -7.05 -9.79 3.27
C ARG A 28 -7.01 -10.05 1.77
N VAL A 29 -6.33 -11.11 1.33
CA VAL A 29 -6.33 -11.59 -0.06
C VAL A 29 -7.74 -11.68 -0.64
N ALA A 30 -8.73 -12.15 0.13
CA ALA A 30 -10.11 -12.23 -0.34
C ALA A 30 -10.66 -10.84 -0.75
N GLY A 31 -10.42 -9.82 0.08
CA GLY A 31 -10.81 -8.44 -0.22
C GLY A 31 -9.99 -7.81 -1.34
N TRP A 32 -8.69 -8.12 -1.44
CA TRP A 32 -7.87 -7.66 -2.55
C TRP A 32 -8.36 -8.21 -3.89
N CYS A 33 -8.65 -9.51 -3.96
CA CYS A 33 -9.21 -10.14 -5.16
C CYS A 33 -10.58 -9.54 -5.52
N ALA A 34 -11.46 -9.34 -4.54
CA ALA A 34 -12.75 -8.70 -4.77
C ALA A 34 -12.60 -7.30 -5.39
N HIS A 35 -11.76 -6.44 -4.80
CA HIS A 35 -11.53 -5.10 -5.35
C HIS A 35 -10.84 -5.09 -6.71
N VAL A 36 -9.99 -6.07 -7.01
CA VAL A 36 -9.44 -6.23 -8.37
C VAL A 36 -10.55 -6.55 -9.35
N ILE A 37 -11.46 -7.47 -9.03
CA ILE A 37 -12.60 -7.79 -9.89
C ILE A 37 -13.48 -6.55 -10.09
N GLU A 38 -13.84 -5.84 -9.02
CA GLU A 38 -14.63 -4.60 -9.10
C GLU A 38 -13.97 -3.53 -9.99
N GLN A 39 -12.64 -3.38 -9.88
CA GLN A 39 -11.88 -2.46 -10.72
C GLN A 39 -11.84 -2.90 -12.18
N HIS A 40 -11.83 -4.21 -12.46
CA HIS A 40 -11.90 -4.72 -13.83
C HIS A 40 -13.28 -4.50 -14.46
N ASP A 41 -14.35 -4.66 -13.69
CA ASP A 41 -15.73 -4.48 -14.14
C ASP A 41 -16.09 -3.01 -14.42
N ASN A 42 -15.54 -2.07 -13.64
CA ASN A 42 -15.73 -0.63 -13.83
C ASN A 42 -14.40 0.13 -13.90
N ASN A 43 -13.63 -0.18 -14.93
CA ASN A 43 -12.24 0.23 -15.00
C ASN A 43 -12.04 1.71 -15.32
N ARG A 44 -11.43 2.43 -14.37
CA ARG A 44 -10.89 3.78 -14.57
C ARG A 44 -9.44 3.84 -14.12
N LEU A 45 -8.56 4.29 -15.03
CA LEU A 45 -7.14 4.45 -14.73
C LEU A 45 -6.91 5.49 -13.63
N ILE A 46 -6.24 5.06 -12.56
CA ILE A 46 -5.82 5.93 -11.45
C ILE A 46 -4.63 6.77 -11.93
N ARG A 47 -4.81 8.09 -12.05
CA ARG A 47 -3.76 9.06 -12.46
C ARG A 47 -3.61 10.17 -11.41
N PRO A 48 -2.87 9.93 -10.31
CA PRO A 48 -2.60 10.98 -9.34
C PRO A 48 -1.68 12.05 -9.96
N ARG A 49 -1.83 13.30 -9.51
CA ARG A 49 -0.93 14.40 -9.84
C ARG A 49 -0.14 14.78 -8.59
N SER A 50 1.14 15.10 -8.79
CA SER A 50 1.99 15.64 -7.74
C SER A 50 2.14 17.14 -7.91
N LEU A 51 2.23 17.86 -6.80
CA LEU A 51 2.69 19.26 -6.79
C LEU A 51 4.22 19.27 -6.80
N TYR A 52 4.80 19.90 -7.81
CA TYR A 52 6.25 20.09 -7.86
C TYR A 52 6.66 21.25 -6.95
N VAL A 53 7.53 20.95 -5.98
CA VAL A 53 8.13 21.92 -5.04
C VAL A 53 9.66 21.95 -5.14
N GLY A 54 10.21 21.40 -6.23
CA GLY A 54 11.63 21.42 -6.50
C GLY A 54 12.09 22.76 -7.07
N PRO A 55 13.41 22.92 -7.31
CA PRO A 55 13.96 24.13 -7.89
C PRO A 55 13.43 24.38 -9.31
N GLU A 56 13.42 25.64 -9.75
CA GLU A 56 13.13 25.98 -11.13
C GLU A 56 14.12 25.34 -12.12
N LEU A 57 13.86 25.53 -13.42
CA LEU A 57 14.69 24.98 -14.50
C LEU A 57 16.16 25.38 -14.31
N ARG A 58 17.04 24.38 -14.19
CA ARG A 58 18.48 24.59 -14.02
C ARG A 58 19.22 24.35 -15.34
N PRO A 59 20.19 25.21 -15.71
CA PRO A 59 20.99 25.01 -16.90
C PRO A 59 21.89 23.76 -16.73
N TYR A 60 22.14 23.07 -17.85
CA TYR A 60 23.08 21.95 -17.87
C TYR A 60 24.51 22.49 -17.66
N PRO A 61 25.30 21.93 -16.72
CA PRO A 61 26.64 22.43 -16.39
C PRO A 61 27.63 22.48 -17.57
N GLY A 62 27.42 21.67 -18.61
CA GLY A 62 28.29 21.61 -19.80
C GLY A 62 27.77 22.37 -21.03
N SER A 63 26.75 23.22 -20.90
CA SER A 63 26.32 24.05 -22.04
C SER A 63 27.39 25.10 -22.33
N PRO A 64 27.88 25.24 -23.58
CA PRO A 64 28.66 26.41 -23.96
C PRO A 64 27.82 27.68 -23.71
N LYS A 65 28.47 28.72 -23.20
CA LYS A 65 27.88 30.05 -23.02
C LYS A 65 27.55 30.70 -24.35
#